data_AF-A0A536VBH2-F1
#
_entry.id   AF-A0A536VBH2-F1
#
_cell.length_a   1.000
_cell.length_b   1.000
_cell.length_c   1.000
_cell.angle_alpha   90.00
_cell.angle_beta   90.00
_cell.angle_gamma   90.00
#
_symmetry.space_group_name_H-M   'P 1'
#
loop_
_entity.id
_entity.type
_entity.pdbx_description
1 polymer ?
#
loop_
_entity_poly.entity_id
_entity_poly.type
_entity_poly.pdbx_seq_one_letter_code
_entity_poly.pdbx_strand_id
1 'polypeptide(L)'
;MKTAKNAGRSGAARSARAAAREPGVSQRNLAYESFRQQILSARIRPGQFVSQRELMRLLDMPLGAVREMIPRLEAARLIVTVPKRGLQIAPVDLKLIRNAFQVRAMIEREAVLNFVRHASDEELTRIEQQHRDILARATSGKPDSRLDDDAQAADWGLHDTMIDAMGNEILSEIYRVNSLHVRLIRLDADQVRPMRVVPAMQEHLKFIDALRARDERRAVDAVAEHIENSRERVITAMLGGGAPAREARSSS
;
A
#
# COMPACT_ATOMS: atom_id res chain seq x y z
N MET A 1 70.95 -33.44 20.82
CA MET A 1 72.05 -32.66 20.22
C MET A 1 71.63 -32.25 18.83
N LYS A 2 71.35 -30.93 18.60
CA LYS A 2 71.23 -30.19 17.31
C LYS A 2 70.28 -30.74 16.22
N THR A 3 69.49 -30.00 15.42
CA THR A 3 69.11 -28.58 15.21
C THR A 3 68.12 -28.56 14.02
N ALA A 4 67.09 -27.68 14.06
CA ALA A 4 66.49 -26.87 12.95
C ALA A 4 65.97 -27.57 11.66
N LYS A 5 65.04 -27.08 10.81
CA LYS A 5 64.29 -25.82 10.55
C LYS A 5 63.20 -26.25 9.52
N ASN A 6 61.90 -25.99 9.71
CA ASN A 6 61.14 -24.82 9.27
C ASN A 6 60.45 -24.89 7.88
N ALA A 7 59.18 -24.48 7.89
CA ALA A 7 58.37 -23.80 6.85
C ALA A 7 57.62 -24.56 5.73
N GLY A 8 56.32 -24.21 5.60
CA GLY A 8 55.47 -24.35 4.41
C GLY A 8 54.06 -24.90 4.72
N ARG A 9 53.03 -24.05 4.92
CA ARG A 9 51.95 -23.71 3.95
C ARG A 9 51.23 -24.96 3.40
N SER A 10 49.90 -25.12 3.43
CA SER A 10 48.80 -24.27 2.99
C SER A 10 47.53 -25.13 3.19
N GLY A 11 46.45 -24.65 3.82
CA GLY A 11 45.36 -24.05 3.07
C GLY A 11 44.52 -25.09 2.34
N ALA A 12 43.62 -25.76 3.07
CA ALA A 12 42.55 -26.56 2.50
C ALA A 12 41.23 -26.21 3.19
N ALA A 13 40.18 -26.14 2.36
CA ALA A 13 38.77 -26.08 2.72
C ALA A 13 38.19 -24.73 3.21
N ARG A 14 38.17 -23.73 2.33
CA ARG A 14 37.01 -22.81 2.21
C ARG A 14 36.76 -22.43 0.76
N SER A 15 36.23 -23.39 0.01
CA SER A 15 35.60 -23.16 -1.28
C SER A 15 34.42 -24.13 -1.39
N ALA A 16 33.35 -23.64 -2.02
CA ALA A 16 32.10 -24.35 -2.37
C ALA A 16 30.98 -24.36 -1.32
N ARG A 17 30.27 -23.23 -1.23
CA ARG A 17 28.80 -23.22 -1.49
C ARG A 17 28.31 -21.79 -1.73
N ALA A 18 28.74 -21.20 -2.84
CA ALA A 18 27.92 -20.19 -3.50
C ALA A 18 26.80 -20.96 -4.19
N ALA A 19 25.66 -21.11 -3.50
CA ALA A 19 24.47 -21.69 -4.08
C ALA A 19 24.05 -20.81 -5.26
N ALA A 20 23.95 -21.43 -6.44
CA ALA A 20 23.41 -20.83 -7.64
C ALA A 20 22.02 -20.24 -7.33
N ARG A 21 21.90 -18.92 -7.45
CA ARG A 21 20.62 -18.20 -7.34
C ARG A 21 19.89 -18.36 -8.67
N GLU A 22 18.60 -18.67 -8.61
CA GLU A 22 17.73 -18.74 -9.78
C GLU A 22 17.79 -17.44 -10.61
N PRO A 23 17.71 -17.52 -11.95
CA PRO A 23 17.59 -16.33 -12.78
C PRO A 23 16.20 -15.70 -12.60
N GLY A 24 16.14 -14.41 -12.24
CA GLY A 24 15.04 -13.57 -12.73
C GLY A 24 14.46 -12.48 -11.83
N VAL A 25 14.58 -12.53 -10.49
CA VAL A 25 13.99 -11.47 -9.65
C VAL A 25 15.06 -10.59 -9.04
N SER A 26 15.10 -9.33 -9.49
CA SER A 26 15.99 -8.32 -8.92
C SER A 26 15.73 -8.16 -7.42
N GLN A 27 16.78 -8.25 -6.61
CA GLN A 27 16.72 -7.99 -5.16
C GLN A 27 16.09 -6.62 -4.85
N ARG A 28 16.25 -5.65 -5.77
CA ARG A 28 15.60 -4.33 -5.71
C ARG A 28 14.07 -4.42 -5.82
N ASN A 29 13.56 -5.29 -6.69
CA ASN A 29 12.11 -5.48 -6.85
C ASN A 29 11.53 -6.22 -5.65
N LEU A 30 12.22 -7.23 -5.13
CA LEU A 30 11.80 -7.91 -3.90
C LEU A 30 11.77 -6.96 -2.70
N ALA A 31 12.78 -6.09 -2.55
CA ALA A 31 12.80 -5.11 -1.47
C ALA A 31 11.62 -4.13 -1.57
N TYR A 32 11.33 -3.63 -2.78
CA TYR A 32 10.20 -2.72 -3.01
C TYR A 32 8.85 -3.41 -2.72
N GLU A 33 8.69 -4.64 -3.17
CA GLU A 33 7.50 -5.43 -2.90
C GLU A 33 7.34 -5.72 -1.41
N SER A 34 8.43 -6.09 -0.72
CA SER A 34 8.43 -6.24 0.73
C SER A 34 7.99 -4.95 1.42
N PHE A 35 8.50 -3.78 1.01
CA PHE A 35 8.10 -2.50 1.58
C PHE A 35 6.61 -2.22 1.39
N ARG A 36 6.08 -2.51 0.19
CA ARG A 36 4.64 -2.45 -0.08
C ARG A 36 3.84 -3.36 0.87
N GLN A 37 4.30 -4.60 1.09
CA GLN A 37 3.65 -5.53 2.02
C GLN A 37 3.66 -5.04 3.48
N GLN A 38 4.71 -4.32 3.90
CA GLN A 38 4.76 -3.73 5.24
C GLN A 38 3.77 -2.58 5.43
N ILE A 39 3.46 -1.82 4.37
CA ILE A 39 2.36 -0.85 4.39
C ILE A 39 1.03 -1.59 4.49
N LEU A 40 0.79 -2.57 3.61
CA LEU A 40 -0.43 -3.38 3.58
C LEU A 40 -0.77 -4.03 4.93
N SER A 41 0.24 -4.54 5.62
CA SER A 41 0.08 -5.22 6.92
C SER A 41 0.11 -4.28 8.13
N ALA A 42 0.03 -2.96 7.91
CA ALA A 42 0.06 -1.93 8.96
C ALA A 42 1.29 -1.99 9.89
N ARG A 43 2.41 -2.59 9.43
CA ARG A 43 3.68 -2.67 10.18
C ARG A 43 4.52 -1.42 10.03
N ILE A 44 4.19 -0.58 9.05
CA ILE A 44 4.75 0.76 8.86
C ILE A 44 3.73 1.81 9.26
N ARG A 45 4.17 2.78 10.08
CA ARG A 45 3.38 3.95 10.46
C ARG A 45 3.80 5.18 9.64
N PRO A 46 2.85 5.99 9.16
CA PRO A 46 3.16 7.29 8.57
C PRO A 46 3.97 8.19 9.51
N GLY A 47 4.91 8.94 8.96
CA GLY A 47 5.74 9.88 9.72
C GLY A 47 6.80 9.27 10.65
N GLN A 48 6.81 7.95 10.87
CA GLN A 48 7.79 7.30 11.74
C GLN A 48 9.20 7.38 11.15
N PHE A 49 10.21 7.42 12.02
CA PHE A 49 11.61 7.32 11.63
C PHE A 49 12.10 5.88 11.74
N VAL A 50 12.81 5.42 10.71
CA VAL A 50 13.51 4.13 10.69
C VAL A 50 14.95 4.32 10.25
N SER A 51 15.87 3.64 10.91
CA SER A 51 17.25 3.47 10.44
C SER A 51 17.32 2.47 9.29
N GLN A 52 18.40 2.48 8.51
CA GLN A 52 18.62 1.44 7.48
C GLN A 52 18.62 0.02 8.08
N ARG A 53 19.14 -0.13 9.31
CA ARG A 53 19.16 -1.42 10.02
C ARG A 53 17.77 -1.88 10.44
N GLU A 54 16.90 -0.97 10.86
CA GLU A 54 15.50 -1.29 11.14
C GLU A 54 14.76 -1.65 9.86
N LEU A 55 14.98 -0.91 8.78
CA LEU A 55 14.40 -1.20 7.48
C LEU A 55 14.84 -2.58 6.96
N MET A 56 16.11 -2.95 7.11
CA MET A 56 16.58 -4.32 6.79
C MET A 56 15.80 -5.40 7.54
N ARG A 57 15.59 -5.23 8.86
CA ARG A 57 14.83 -6.20 9.67
C ARG A 57 13.36 -6.24 9.29
N LEU A 58 12.78 -5.08 8.99
CA LEU A 58 11.39 -4.94 8.62
C LEU A 58 11.09 -5.59 7.26
N LEU A 59 12.03 -5.46 6.32
CA LEU A 59 11.88 -5.98 4.96
C LEU A 59 12.42 -7.39 4.78
N ASP A 60 13.14 -7.91 5.77
CA ASP A 60 13.96 -9.13 5.69
C ASP A 60 14.91 -9.12 4.48
N MET A 61 15.68 -8.04 4.36
CA MET A 61 16.53 -7.76 3.19
C MET A 61 17.96 -7.38 3.58
N PRO A 62 18.97 -7.75 2.75
CA PRO A 62 20.35 -7.36 3.00
C PRO A 62 20.56 -5.85 2.80
N LEU A 63 21.56 -5.28 3.47
CA LEU A 63 21.85 -3.85 3.46
C LEU A 63 22.02 -3.26 2.05
N GLY A 64 22.67 -4.01 1.14
CA GLY A 64 22.85 -3.59 -0.26
C GLY A 64 21.52 -3.36 -0.97
N ALA A 65 20.59 -4.32 -0.89
CA ALA A 65 19.27 -4.23 -1.50
C ALA A 65 18.44 -3.07 -0.91
N VAL A 66 18.51 -2.88 0.41
CA VAL A 66 17.85 -1.74 1.09
C VAL A 66 18.42 -0.40 0.59
N ARG A 67 19.75 -0.27 0.51
CA ARG A 67 20.40 0.96 0.02
C ARG A 67 20.05 1.29 -1.42
N GLU A 68 19.98 0.29 -2.29
CA GLU A 68 19.56 0.47 -3.69
C GLU A 68 18.08 0.81 -3.84
N MET A 69 17.24 0.39 -2.90
CA MET A 69 15.80 0.68 -2.90
C MET A 69 15.47 2.09 -2.40
N ILE A 70 16.26 2.66 -1.47
CA ILE A 70 16.01 3.99 -0.89
C ILE A 70 15.75 5.06 -1.96
N PRO A 71 16.59 5.24 -2.99
CA PRO A 71 16.33 6.23 -4.05
C PRO A 71 14.99 6.02 -4.76
N ARG A 72 14.56 4.78 -4.94
CA ARG A 72 13.25 4.45 -5.55
C ARG A 72 12.10 4.85 -4.63
N LEU A 73 12.20 4.58 -3.33
CA LEU A 73 11.18 4.98 -2.36
C LEU A 73 11.11 6.51 -2.20
N GLU A 74 12.25 7.20 -2.26
CA GLU A 74 12.30 8.67 -2.24
C GLU A 74 11.70 9.29 -3.51
N ALA A 75 12.03 8.73 -4.69
CA ALA A 75 11.43 9.15 -5.95
C ALA A 75 9.90 8.97 -5.95
N ALA A 76 9.43 7.87 -5.35
CA ALA A 76 8.01 7.59 -5.11
C ALA A 76 7.42 8.39 -3.93
N ARG A 77 8.19 9.24 -3.25
CA ARG A 77 7.79 10.00 -2.05
C ARG A 77 7.22 9.17 -0.91
N LEU A 78 7.58 7.89 -0.84
CA LEU A 78 7.15 6.98 0.23
C LEU A 78 8.03 7.11 1.48
N ILE A 79 9.26 7.62 1.31
CA ILE A 79 10.16 7.98 2.39
C ILE A 79 10.87 9.32 2.09
N VAL A 80 11.45 9.91 3.13
CA VAL A 80 12.34 11.07 3.05
C VAL A 80 13.60 10.79 3.87
N THR A 81 14.79 10.91 3.29
CA THR A 81 16.04 10.86 4.05
C THR A 81 16.26 12.16 4.81
N VAL A 82 16.34 12.08 6.14
CA VAL A 82 16.58 13.23 7.02
C VAL A 82 17.99 13.13 7.62
N PRO A 83 18.89 14.11 7.34
CA PRO A 83 20.25 14.09 7.86
C PRO A 83 20.29 13.88 9.38
N LYS A 84 21.15 12.95 9.82
CA LYS A 84 21.36 12.56 11.23
C LYS A 84 20.13 11.97 11.96
N ARG A 85 18.95 11.87 11.32
CA ARG A 85 17.73 11.31 11.91
C ARG A 85 17.29 9.98 11.29
N GLY A 86 17.72 9.68 10.07
CA GLY A 86 17.40 8.42 9.37
C GLY A 86 16.38 8.61 8.25
N LEU A 87 15.61 7.57 7.96
CA LEU A 87 14.59 7.56 6.92
C LEU A 87 13.23 7.80 7.56
N GLN A 88 12.53 8.84 7.14
CA GLN A 88 11.17 9.11 7.59
C GLN A 88 10.19 8.49 6.60
N ILE A 89 9.26 7.65 7.07
CA ILE A 89 8.12 7.22 6.25
C ILE A 89 7.25 8.45 5.96
N ALA A 90 6.72 8.56 4.74
CA ALA A 90 5.93 9.71 4.31
C ALA A 90 4.92 10.15 5.39
N PRO A 91 5.03 11.37 5.93
CA PRO A 91 4.04 11.89 6.87
C PRO A 91 2.74 12.20 6.13
N VAL A 92 1.61 12.02 6.81
CA VAL A 92 0.29 12.36 6.27
C VAL A 92 -0.03 13.81 6.64
N ASP A 93 -0.13 14.65 5.62
CA ASP A 93 -0.60 16.02 5.72
C ASP A 93 -1.75 16.27 4.72
N LEU A 94 -2.45 17.42 4.86
CA LEU A 94 -3.56 17.78 3.96
C LEU A 94 -3.11 17.89 2.49
N LYS A 95 -1.84 18.22 2.25
CA LYS A 95 -1.28 18.33 0.90
C LYS A 95 -1.16 16.95 0.26
N LEU A 96 -0.65 15.95 0.99
CA LEU A 96 -0.56 14.57 0.53
C LEU A 96 -1.95 14.01 0.25
N ILE A 97 -2.92 14.23 1.14
CA ILE A 97 -4.31 13.79 0.94
C ILE A 97 -4.88 14.37 -0.34
N ARG A 98 -4.85 15.70 -0.48
CA ARG A 98 -5.35 16.38 -1.68
C ARG A 98 -4.69 15.82 -2.94
N ASN A 99 -3.36 15.73 -2.95
CA ASN A 99 -2.63 15.28 -4.14
C ASN A 99 -2.96 13.82 -4.48
N ALA A 100 -2.98 12.91 -3.50
CA ALA A 100 -3.20 11.49 -3.73
C ALA A 100 -4.63 11.20 -4.21
N PHE A 101 -5.63 11.86 -3.63
CA PHE A 101 -7.03 11.71 -4.03
C PHE A 101 -7.33 12.36 -5.38
N GLN A 102 -6.66 13.46 -5.75
CA GLN A 102 -6.77 14.05 -7.09
C GLN A 102 -6.24 13.10 -8.18
N VAL A 103 -5.07 12.50 -7.97
CA VAL A 103 -4.52 11.50 -8.90
C VAL A 103 -5.44 10.29 -9.00
N ARG A 104 -5.94 9.80 -7.86
CA ARG A 104 -6.90 8.69 -7.80
C ARG A 104 -8.14 8.99 -8.63
N ALA A 105 -8.78 10.16 -8.43
CA ALA A 105 -9.97 10.58 -9.15
C ALA A 105 -9.75 10.65 -10.67
N MET A 106 -8.61 11.20 -11.11
CA MET A 106 -8.30 11.31 -12.54
C MET A 106 -8.16 9.94 -13.21
N ILE A 107 -7.43 9.01 -12.57
CA ILE A 107 -7.16 7.70 -13.17
C ILE A 107 -8.40 6.79 -13.09
N GLU A 108 -9.05 6.71 -11.92
CA GLU A 108 -10.20 5.83 -11.74
C GLU A 108 -11.41 6.25 -12.59
N ARG A 109 -11.53 7.54 -12.96
CA ARG A 109 -12.52 8.01 -13.92
C ARG A 109 -12.36 7.33 -15.30
N GLU A 110 -11.13 7.28 -15.82
CA GLU A 110 -10.88 6.61 -17.10
C GLU A 110 -11.00 5.09 -16.97
N ALA A 111 -10.58 4.55 -15.83
CA ALA A 111 -10.69 3.13 -15.54
C ALA A 111 -12.16 2.66 -15.52
N VAL A 112 -13.06 3.39 -14.85
CA VAL A 112 -14.49 3.05 -14.85
C VAL A 112 -15.10 3.13 -16.25
N LEU A 113 -14.75 4.16 -17.04
CA LEU A 113 -15.25 4.31 -18.41
C LEU A 113 -14.77 3.18 -19.32
N ASN A 114 -13.56 2.68 -19.11
CA ASN A 114 -13.10 1.48 -19.80
C ASN A 114 -13.85 0.25 -19.30
N PHE A 115 -13.97 0.08 -18.00
CA PHE A 115 -14.53 -1.12 -17.38
C PHE A 115 -16.02 -1.30 -17.68
N VAL A 116 -16.82 -0.22 -17.66
CA VAL A 116 -18.25 -0.27 -18.02
C VAL A 116 -18.47 -0.79 -19.44
N ARG A 117 -17.55 -0.52 -20.37
CA ARG A 117 -17.64 -0.96 -21.77
C ARG A 117 -17.21 -2.41 -22.00
N HIS A 118 -16.30 -2.93 -21.17
CA HIS A 118 -15.59 -4.18 -21.50
C HIS A 118 -15.70 -5.29 -20.44
N ALA A 119 -16.02 -4.98 -19.18
CA ALA A 119 -16.12 -5.99 -18.12
C ALA A 119 -17.16 -7.05 -18.48
N SER A 120 -16.89 -8.34 -18.24
CA SER A 120 -17.87 -9.39 -18.51
C SER A 120 -18.96 -9.43 -17.43
N ASP A 121 -20.15 -9.91 -17.77
CA ASP A 121 -21.24 -10.05 -16.78
C ASP A 121 -20.87 -11.06 -15.68
N GLU A 122 -20.04 -12.07 -15.98
CA GLU A 122 -19.54 -13.00 -14.96
C GLU A 122 -18.56 -12.31 -14.00
N GLU A 123 -17.67 -11.45 -14.51
CA GLU A 123 -16.76 -10.66 -13.69
C GLU A 123 -17.52 -9.73 -12.76
N LEU A 124 -18.49 -8.98 -13.28
CA LEU A 124 -19.34 -8.09 -12.47
C LEU A 124 -20.12 -8.88 -11.42
N THR A 125 -20.67 -10.04 -11.76
CA THR A 125 -21.41 -10.88 -10.82
C THR A 125 -20.52 -11.39 -9.68
N ARG A 126 -19.27 -11.77 -9.98
CA ARG A 126 -18.30 -12.21 -8.97
C ARG A 126 -17.96 -11.08 -8.00
N ILE A 127 -17.65 -9.90 -8.53
CA ILE A 127 -17.31 -8.70 -7.75
C ILE A 127 -18.52 -8.32 -6.88
N GLU A 128 -19.71 -8.27 -7.46
CA GLU A 128 -20.95 -7.93 -6.76
C GLU A 128 -21.21 -8.88 -5.57
N GLN A 129 -21.10 -10.19 -5.81
CA GLN A 129 -21.31 -11.19 -4.77
C GLN A 129 -20.33 -11.00 -3.61
N GLN A 130 -19.04 -10.77 -3.91
CA GLN A 130 -18.03 -10.51 -2.88
C GLN A 130 -18.40 -9.31 -2.00
N HIS A 131 -18.86 -8.20 -2.59
CA HIS A 131 -19.26 -7.01 -1.84
C HIS A 131 -20.53 -7.23 -1.02
N ARG A 132 -21.51 -7.95 -1.57
CA ARG A 132 -22.75 -8.31 -0.85
C ARG A 132 -22.47 -9.23 0.34
N ASP A 133 -21.55 -10.19 0.21
CA ASP A 133 -21.17 -11.09 1.30
C ASP A 133 -20.50 -10.34 2.46
N ILE A 134 -19.61 -9.40 2.14
CA ILE A 134 -18.98 -8.52 3.15
C ILE A 134 -20.03 -7.65 3.84
N LEU A 135 -20.94 -7.06 3.08
CA LEU A 135 -22.02 -6.23 3.64
C LEU A 135 -22.96 -7.04 4.55
N ALA A 136 -23.32 -8.27 4.16
CA ALA A 136 -24.13 -9.16 4.98
C ALA A 136 -23.42 -9.51 6.30
N ARG A 137 -22.14 -9.85 6.25
CA ARG A 137 -21.33 -10.10 7.46
C ARG A 137 -21.25 -8.87 8.36
N ALA A 138 -21.00 -7.69 7.78
CA ALA A 138 -20.87 -6.43 8.53
C ALA A 138 -22.19 -6.00 9.22
N THR A 139 -23.35 -6.39 8.68
CA THR A 139 -24.67 -6.04 9.21
C THR A 139 -25.29 -7.12 10.10
N SER A 140 -24.64 -8.30 10.21
CA SER A 140 -25.14 -9.46 10.99
C SER A 140 -25.20 -9.26 12.51
N GLY A 141 -24.63 -8.17 13.03
CA GLY A 141 -24.48 -7.91 14.47
C GLY A 141 -23.40 -8.75 15.16
N LYS A 142 -22.73 -9.65 14.44
CA LYS A 142 -21.59 -10.46 14.93
C LYS A 142 -20.48 -10.50 13.87
N PRO A 143 -19.73 -9.38 13.68
CA PRO A 143 -18.63 -9.35 12.73
C PRO A 143 -17.55 -10.36 13.16
N ASP A 144 -17.10 -11.19 12.22
CA ASP A 144 -15.98 -12.10 12.45
C ASP A 144 -14.64 -11.36 12.34
N SER A 145 -13.57 -11.98 12.86
CA SER A 145 -12.24 -11.37 12.93
C SER A 145 -11.58 -11.11 11.58
N ARG A 146 -12.10 -11.65 10.48
CA ARG A 146 -11.56 -11.47 9.13
C ARG A 146 -12.30 -10.40 8.34
N LEU A 147 -13.38 -9.85 8.88
CA LEU A 147 -14.24 -8.93 8.15
C LEU A 147 -13.48 -7.72 7.59
N ASP A 148 -12.64 -7.09 8.41
CA ASP A 148 -11.90 -5.90 8.01
C ASP A 148 -10.86 -6.21 6.92
N ASP A 149 -10.12 -7.31 7.07
CA ASP A 149 -9.14 -7.77 6.08
C ASP A 149 -9.81 -8.10 4.74
N ASP A 150 -10.92 -8.85 4.77
CA ASP A 150 -11.66 -9.22 3.57
C ASP A 150 -12.31 -7.99 2.91
N ALA A 151 -12.80 -7.03 3.71
CA ALA A 151 -13.36 -5.76 3.22
C ALA A 151 -12.30 -4.89 2.55
N GLN A 152 -11.10 -4.78 3.13
CA GLN A 152 -9.99 -4.07 2.50
C GLN A 152 -9.55 -4.77 1.21
N ALA A 153 -9.48 -6.09 1.20
CA ALA A 153 -9.13 -6.85 0.00
C ALA A 153 -10.15 -6.63 -1.13
N ALA A 154 -11.45 -6.59 -0.82
CA ALA A 154 -12.49 -6.30 -1.81
C ALA A 154 -12.41 -4.85 -2.33
N ASP A 155 -12.25 -3.87 -1.43
CA ASP A 155 -12.10 -2.44 -1.80
C ASP A 155 -10.92 -2.27 -2.75
N TRP A 156 -9.71 -2.63 -2.34
CA TRP A 156 -8.53 -2.49 -3.19
C TRP A 156 -8.61 -3.34 -4.46
N GLY A 157 -9.13 -4.57 -4.35
CA GLY A 157 -9.25 -5.49 -5.48
C GLY A 157 -10.15 -4.95 -6.58
N LEU A 158 -11.27 -4.32 -6.24
CA LEU A 158 -12.16 -3.68 -7.20
C LEU A 158 -11.44 -2.57 -7.98
N HIS A 159 -10.79 -1.65 -7.26
CA HIS A 159 -10.08 -0.54 -7.89
C HIS A 159 -8.91 -1.02 -8.75
N ASP A 160 -8.09 -1.96 -8.25
CA ASP A 160 -6.97 -2.53 -9.00
C ASP A 160 -7.47 -3.25 -10.28
N THR A 161 -8.58 -3.99 -10.19
CA THR A 161 -9.18 -4.70 -11.34
C THR A 161 -9.60 -3.75 -12.44
N MET A 162 -10.30 -2.65 -12.11
CA MET A 162 -10.68 -1.64 -13.10
C MET A 162 -9.47 -1.03 -13.80
N ILE A 163 -8.42 -0.75 -13.02
CA ILE A 163 -7.22 -0.10 -13.51
C ILE A 163 -6.47 -1.03 -14.47
N ASP A 164 -6.30 -2.30 -14.09
CA ASP A 164 -5.60 -3.29 -14.88
C ASP A 164 -6.37 -3.71 -16.14
N ALA A 165 -7.71 -3.67 -16.11
CA ALA A 165 -8.54 -3.92 -17.28
C ALA A 165 -8.30 -2.92 -18.44
N MET A 166 -7.75 -1.73 -18.15
CA MET A 166 -7.36 -0.79 -19.20
C MET A 166 -6.22 -1.30 -20.10
N GLY A 167 -5.46 -2.31 -19.64
CA GLY A 167 -4.29 -2.83 -20.37
C GLY A 167 -3.16 -1.82 -20.53
N ASN A 168 -3.13 -0.77 -19.71
CA ASN A 168 -2.13 0.30 -19.77
C ASN A 168 -1.16 0.20 -18.58
N GLU A 169 -0.04 -0.48 -18.81
CA GLU A 169 0.98 -0.74 -17.77
C GLU A 169 1.50 0.55 -17.12
N ILE A 170 1.65 1.64 -17.89
CA ILE A 170 2.11 2.93 -17.37
C ILE A 170 1.11 3.49 -16.37
N LEU A 171 -0.19 3.46 -16.69
CA LEU A 171 -1.24 3.91 -15.77
C LEU A 171 -1.32 3.01 -14.53
N SER A 172 -1.24 1.70 -14.70
CA SER A 172 -1.24 0.77 -13.56
C SER A 172 -0.05 1.02 -12.63
N GLU A 173 1.14 1.29 -13.15
CA GLU A 173 2.32 1.62 -12.33
C GLU A 173 2.14 2.92 -11.55
N ILE A 174 1.67 3.98 -12.21
CA ILE A 174 1.40 5.28 -11.56
C ILE A 174 0.34 5.11 -10.47
N TYR A 175 -0.74 4.39 -10.77
CA TYR A 175 -1.83 4.14 -9.84
C TYR A 175 -1.36 3.33 -8.63
N ARG A 176 -0.57 2.26 -8.82
CA ARG A 176 -0.04 1.43 -7.72
C ARG A 176 0.89 2.21 -6.80
N VAL A 177 1.67 3.16 -7.31
CA VAL A 177 2.45 4.06 -6.43
C VAL A 177 1.53 4.97 -5.63
N ASN A 178 0.54 5.59 -6.29
CA ASN A 178 -0.43 6.46 -5.63
C ASN A 178 -1.27 5.73 -4.57
N SER A 179 -1.66 4.48 -4.83
CA SER A 179 -2.45 3.67 -3.89
C SER A 179 -1.69 3.40 -2.58
N LEU A 180 -0.35 3.36 -2.61
CA LEU A 180 0.46 3.30 -1.38
C LEU A 180 0.35 4.58 -0.55
N HIS A 181 0.27 5.75 -1.18
CA HIS A 181 -0.02 6.99 -0.45
C HIS A 181 -1.42 6.96 0.15
N VAL A 182 -2.44 6.54 -0.60
CA VAL A 182 -3.81 6.43 -0.08
C VAL A 182 -3.88 5.44 1.08
N ARG A 183 -3.13 4.33 1.03
CA ARG A 183 -3.00 3.37 2.13
C ARG A 183 -2.34 3.99 3.36
N LEU A 184 -1.23 4.71 3.20
CA LEU A 184 -0.61 5.42 4.32
C LEU A 184 -1.57 6.45 4.95
N ILE A 185 -2.33 7.18 4.14
CA ILE A 185 -3.37 8.11 4.61
C ILE A 185 -4.43 7.38 5.43
N ARG A 186 -4.94 6.24 4.94
CA ARG A 186 -5.94 5.44 5.65
C ARG A 186 -5.39 4.87 6.97
N LEU A 187 -4.16 4.35 6.98
CA LEU A 187 -3.49 3.88 8.20
C LEU A 187 -3.31 4.98 9.27
N ASP A 188 -3.12 6.22 8.84
CA ASP A 188 -3.06 7.36 9.77
C ASP A 188 -4.45 7.66 10.36
N ALA A 189 -5.46 7.74 9.49
CA ALA A 189 -6.85 8.02 9.88
C ALA A 189 -7.45 6.93 10.79
N ASP A 190 -7.16 5.65 10.52
CA ASP A 190 -7.65 4.50 11.29
C ASP A 190 -7.15 4.49 12.74
N GLN A 191 -6.02 5.18 13.04
CA GLN A 191 -5.57 5.36 14.42
C GLN A 191 -6.50 6.25 15.25
N VAL A 192 -7.30 7.09 14.58
CA VAL A 192 -8.25 8.01 15.24
C VAL A 192 -9.68 7.51 15.13
N ARG A 193 -10.09 7.11 13.92
CA ARG A 193 -11.45 6.65 13.62
C ARG A 193 -11.39 5.48 12.66
N PRO A 194 -11.76 4.27 13.10
CA PRO A 194 -11.77 3.08 12.24
C PRO A 194 -12.62 3.27 10.98
N MET A 195 -12.14 2.70 9.88
CA MET A 195 -12.86 2.59 8.62
C MET A 195 -14.28 2.07 8.80
N ARG A 196 -15.22 2.63 8.04
CA ARG A 196 -16.62 2.19 8.04
C ARG A 196 -16.86 1.29 6.83
N VAL A 197 -16.83 -0.03 7.08
CA VAL A 197 -17.04 -1.07 6.06
C VAL A 197 -18.38 -0.92 5.34
N VAL A 198 -19.47 -0.74 6.09
CA VAL A 198 -20.84 -0.71 5.52
C VAL A 198 -21.02 0.43 4.48
N PRO A 199 -20.72 1.71 4.78
CA PRO A 199 -20.80 2.77 3.77
C PRO A 199 -19.93 2.53 2.54
N ALA A 200 -18.70 2.03 2.71
CA ALA A 200 -17.80 1.76 1.58
C ALA A 200 -18.37 0.68 0.64
N MET A 201 -18.83 -0.44 1.20
CA MET A 201 -19.44 -1.51 0.39
C MET A 201 -20.73 -1.04 -0.30
N GLN A 202 -21.54 -0.22 0.35
CA GLN A 202 -22.74 0.37 -0.25
C GLN A 202 -22.41 1.31 -1.42
N GLU A 203 -21.37 2.15 -1.28
CA GLU A 203 -20.88 3.00 -2.36
C GLU A 203 -20.37 2.17 -3.55
N HIS A 204 -19.61 1.10 -3.30
CA HIS A 204 -19.16 0.18 -4.36
C HIS A 204 -20.32 -0.52 -5.05
N LEU A 205 -21.37 -0.93 -4.33
CA LEU A 205 -22.54 -1.54 -4.96
C LEU A 205 -23.28 -0.56 -5.89
N LYS A 206 -23.40 0.73 -5.54
CA LYS A 206 -23.96 1.74 -6.48
C LYS A 206 -23.15 1.82 -7.78
N PHE A 207 -21.83 1.76 -7.64
CA PHE A 207 -20.90 1.75 -8.76
C PHE A 207 -21.06 0.49 -9.62
N ILE A 208 -21.13 -0.70 -9.00
CA ILE A 208 -21.32 -1.99 -9.68
C ILE A 208 -22.67 -2.01 -10.40
N ASP A 209 -23.73 -1.49 -9.80
CA ASP A 209 -25.05 -1.39 -10.43
C ASP A 209 -25.01 -0.56 -11.71
N ALA A 210 -24.26 0.56 -11.72
CA ALA A 210 -24.07 1.38 -12.90
C ALA A 210 -23.26 0.65 -13.98
N LEU A 211 -22.23 -0.11 -13.60
CA LEU A 211 -21.47 -0.96 -14.52
C LEU A 211 -22.37 -2.01 -15.20
N ARG A 212 -23.21 -2.71 -14.42
CA ARG A 212 -24.14 -3.73 -14.95
C ARG A 212 -25.16 -3.13 -15.91
N ALA A 213 -25.64 -1.93 -15.60
CA ALA A 213 -26.54 -1.19 -16.48
C ALA A 213 -25.85 -0.61 -17.73
N ARG A 214 -24.51 -0.76 -17.84
CA ARG A 214 -23.68 -0.15 -18.88
C ARG A 214 -23.87 1.37 -18.98
N ASP A 215 -24.20 2.02 -17.86
CA ASP A 215 -24.45 3.45 -17.79
C ASP A 215 -23.15 4.19 -17.42
N GLU A 216 -22.45 4.67 -18.45
CA GLU A 216 -21.17 5.35 -18.29
C GLU A 216 -21.24 6.57 -17.37
N ARG A 217 -22.32 7.36 -17.48
CA ARG A 217 -22.49 8.58 -16.70
C ARG A 217 -22.68 8.25 -15.24
N ARG A 218 -23.61 7.33 -14.93
CA ARG A 218 -23.82 6.88 -13.54
C ARG A 218 -22.58 6.24 -12.95
N ALA A 219 -21.80 5.51 -13.74
CA ALA A 219 -20.59 4.87 -13.27
C ALA A 219 -19.51 5.89 -12.89
N VAL A 220 -19.31 6.92 -13.72
CA VAL A 220 -18.41 8.05 -13.41
C VAL A 220 -18.87 8.82 -12.17
N ASP A 221 -20.16 9.16 -12.10
CA ASP A 221 -20.72 9.90 -10.97
C ASP A 221 -20.56 9.09 -9.65
N ALA A 222 -20.78 7.77 -9.70
CA ALA A 222 -20.63 6.89 -8.53
C ALA A 222 -19.17 6.74 -8.07
N VAL A 223 -18.19 6.61 -8.99
CA VAL A 223 -16.76 6.63 -8.62
C VAL A 223 -16.37 7.96 -7.99
N ALA A 224 -16.80 9.07 -8.59
CA ALA A 224 -16.46 10.40 -8.09
C ALA A 224 -17.02 10.61 -6.66
N GLU A 225 -18.28 10.22 -6.42
CA GLU A 225 -18.89 10.25 -5.09
C GLU A 225 -18.11 9.38 -4.09
N HIS A 226 -17.76 8.14 -4.45
CA HIS A 226 -17.00 7.23 -3.58
C HIS A 226 -15.61 7.78 -3.19
N ILE A 227 -14.87 8.33 -4.17
CA ILE A 227 -13.53 8.89 -3.92
C ILE A 227 -13.63 10.11 -3.01
N GLU A 228 -14.63 10.96 -3.23
CA GLU A 228 -14.86 12.16 -2.42
C GLU A 228 -15.30 11.80 -1.00
N ASN A 229 -16.24 10.88 -0.84
CA ASN A 229 -16.64 10.37 0.48
C ASN A 229 -15.45 9.75 1.22
N SER A 230 -14.59 9.00 0.51
CA SER A 230 -13.36 8.45 1.07
C SER A 230 -12.38 9.55 1.52
N ARG A 231 -12.27 10.65 0.77
CA ARG A 231 -11.44 11.81 1.11
C ARG A 231 -11.96 12.52 2.37
N GLU A 232 -13.27 12.73 2.44
CA GLU A 232 -13.91 13.39 3.57
C GLU A 232 -13.84 12.55 4.85
N ARG A 233 -13.95 11.22 4.74
CA ARG A 233 -13.74 10.31 5.87
C ARG A 233 -12.36 10.48 6.50
N VAL A 234 -11.30 10.52 5.69
CA VAL A 234 -9.93 10.66 6.22
C VAL A 234 -9.66 12.06 6.77
N ILE A 235 -10.18 13.12 6.15
CA ILE A 235 -10.03 14.49 6.65
C ILE A 235 -10.77 14.67 7.98
N THR A 236 -12.00 14.15 8.08
CA THR A 236 -12.78 14.21 9.32
C THR A 236 -12.08 13.46 10.45
N ALA A 237 -11.44 12.32 10.16
CA ALA A 237 -10.64 11.60 11.15
C ALA A 237 -9.44 12.45 11.62
N MET A 238 -8.72 13.11 10.71
CA MET A 238 -7.60 13.98 11.08
C MET A 238 -8.02 15.21 11.90
N LEU A 239 -9.12 15.86 11.54
CA LEU A 239 -9.61 17.05 12.24
C LEU A 239 -10.29 16.73 13.58
N GLY A 240 -10.93 15.56 13.67
CA GLY A 240 -11.55 15.07 14.90
C GLY A 240 -10.56 14.46 15.91
N GLY A 241 -9.31 14.22 15.50
CA GLY A 241 -8.23 13.67 16.32
C GLY A 241 -7.24 14.73 16.78
N GLY A 242 -7.73 15.80 17.44
CA GLY A 242 -6.89 16.86 17.99
C GLY A 242 -5.57 16.34 18.55
N ALA A 243 -4.47 16.92 18.06
CA ALA A 243 -3.09 16.44 18.22
C ALA A 243 -2.78 15.89 19.63
N PRO A 244 -2.02 14.78 19.77
CA PRO A 244 -1.38 14.52 21.04
C PRO A 244 -0.48 15.72 21.33
N ALA A 245 -0.71 16.36 22.49
CA ALA A 245 0.18 17.38 23.01
C ALA A 245 1.61 16.85 22.91
N ARG A 246 2.43 17.48 22.07
CA ARG A 246 3.87 17.27 22.10
C ARG A 246 4.31 17.78 23.46
N GLU A 247 4.42 16.88 24.44
CA GLU A 247 5.08 17.20 25.70
C GLU A 247 6.50 17.63 25.37
N ALA A 248 6.72 18.94 25.42
CA ALA A 248 8.01 19.50 25.72
C ALA A 248 8.36 19.04 27.14
N ARG A 249 9.16 17.99 27.27
CA ARG A 249 9.91 17.76 28.50
C ARG A 249 11.37 18.11 28.25
N SER A 250 11.65 19.31 28.75
CA SER A 250 12.92 19.91 29.08
C SER A 250 13.93 18.92 29.66
N SER A 251 15.16 19.11 29.21
CA SER A 251 16.39 18.90 29.97
C SER A 251 16.24 19.14 31.48
N SER A 252 16.58 18.13 32.27
CA SER A 252 17.36 18.23 33.51
C SER A 252 18.12 16.94 33.70
#